data_AF-A0A2K2TG10-F1
#
_entry.id   AF-A0A2K2TG10-F1
#
_cell.length_a   1.000
_cell.length_b   1.000
_cell.length_c   1.000
_cell.angle_alpha   90.00
_cell.angle_beta   90.00
_cell.angle_gamma   90.00
#
_symmetry.space_group_name_H-M   'P 1'
#
loop_
_entity.id
_entity.type
_entity.pdbx_description
1 polymer ?
#
loop_
_entity_poly.entity_id
_entity_poly.type
_entity_poly.pdbx_seq_one_letter_code
_entity_poly.pdbx_strand_id
1 'polypeptide(L)'
;MKKMRLRKTIPFYGLTLVLHLLGIGLLLVAAQSAPKFVGLGVLAYTLGLRHAFDADHISAIDNTVRRLLNQNESAYGVGWYFSIGHSTVVFLMILAVRVSLGWAREKLTMLNAIGGQIGTVVSGVFLLIIALSSFVILGKLLRMRRQSQAATDQPELENLLMSRGVLARILAPLFKWIRHDWQMYFIGFVFGLGFDTATEITVIALSAVTASQTTATACGIFALPILFASGMNLMDTVDSTMMLCAYSWAFDTPGKKMRYNIVMTSISAVTALGIGSFELLQMVHIPSGFGRWIASVDLGWLGYALVGFFAAFWLVAYVHWAWRARRLKLAGHLDY
;
A
#
# COMPACT_ATOMS: atom_id res chain seq x y z
N MET A 1 8.51 -0.88 25.43
CA MET A 1 8.32 -1.18 23.98
C MET A 1 9.69 -1.48 23.37
N LYS A 2 9.86 -2.58 22.64
CA LYS A 2 11.16 -2.98 22.02
C LYS A 2 11.65 -1.88 21.08
N LYS A 3 12.92 -1.47 21.17
CA LYS A 3 13.57 -0.60 20.17
C LYS A 3 13.35 -1.25 18.79
N MET A 4 12.68 -0.55 17.88
CA MET A 4 12.53 -1.00 16.51
C MET A 4 13.90 -1.21 15.89
N ARG A 5 14.11 -2.37 15.27
CA ARG A 5 15.36 -2.71 14.62
C ARG A 5 15.11 -2.70 13.13
N LEU A 6 15.43 -1.59 12.46
CA LEU A 6 15.36 -1.48 10.99
C LEU A 6 16.14 -2.60 10.29
N ARG A 7 17.17 -3.17 10.92
CA ARG A 7 17.86 -4.38 10.44
C ARG A 7 16.92 -5.56 10.15
N LYS A 8 15.73 -5.61 10.74
CA LYS A 8 14.74 -6.66 10.49
C LYS A 8 13.99 -6.50 9.15
N THR A 9 14.12 -5.35 8.47
CA THR A 9 13.58 -5.19 7.11
C THR A 9 14.53 -5.74 6.03
N ILE A 10 15.82 -5.91 6.33
CA ILE A 10 16.86 -6.38 5.39
C ILE A 10 16.47 -7.65 4.62
N PRO A 11 15.90 -8.70 5.25
CA PRO A 11 15.52 -9.91 4.52
C PRO A 11 14.52 -9.63 3.39
N PHE A 12 13.59 -8.70 3.57
CA PHE A 12 12.59 -8.36 2.56
C PHE A 12 13.24 -7.66 1.36
N TYR A 13 14.16 -6.72 1.59
CA TYR A 13 14.96 -6.12 0.49
C TYR A 13 15.82 -7.17 -0.24
N GLY A 14 16.35 -8.16 0.48
CA GLY A 14 17.05 -9.30 -0.13
C GLY A 14 16.15 -10.11 -1.05
N LEU A 15 14.92 -10.40 -0.62
CA LEU A 15 13.91 -11.08 -1.45
C LEU A 15 13.48 -10.22 -2.64
N THR A 16 13.30 -8.92 -2.45
CA THR A 16 13.04 -7.96 -3.54
C THR A 16 14.16 -7.99 -4.58
N LEU A 17 15.42 -8.04 -4.15
CA LEU A 17 16.57 -8.14 -5.05
C LEU A 17 16.54 -9.45 -5.86
N VAL A 18 16.18 -10.57 -5.23
CA VAL A 18 16.02 -11.85 -5.94
C VAL A 18 14.97 -11.75 -7.06
N LEU A 19 13.84 -11.07 -6.83
CA LEU A 19 12.85 -10.83 -7.88
C LEU A 19 13.39 -10.00 -9.04
N HIS A 20 14.18 -8.95 -8.75
CA HIS A 20 14.83 -8.15 -9.79
C HIS A 20 15.79 -8.99 -10.61
N LEU A 21 16.65 -9.77 -9.96
CA LEU A 21 17.62 -10.63 -10.65
C LEU A 21 16.94 -11.69 -11.51
N LEU A 22 15.85 -12.29 -11.01
CA LEU A 22 15.05 -13.26 -11.78
C LEU A 22 14.39 -12.60 -13.00
N GLY A 23 13.72 -11.46 -12.81
CA GLY A 23 13.05 -10.74 -13.89
C GLY A 23 14.02 -10.26 -14.97
N ILE A 24 15.14 -9.66 -14.56
CA ILE A 24 16.20 -9.20 -15.48
C ILE A 24 16.86 -10.41 -16.18
N GLY A 25 17.14 -11.49 -15.47
CA GLY A 25 17.72 -12.70 -16.06
C GLY A 25 16.84 -13.28 -17.17
N LEU A 26 15.53 -13.43 -16.91
CA LEU A 26 14.56 -13.88 -17.91
C LEU A 26 14.44 -12.91 -19.09
N LEU A 27 14.48 -11.60 -18.81
CA LEU A 27 14.46 -10.56 -19.83
C LEU A 27 15.67 -10.64 -20.75
N LEU A 28 16.87 -10.81 -20.21
CA LEU A 28 18.11 -10.90 -20.98
C LEU A 28 18.12 -12.12 -21.89
N VAL A 29 17.61 -13.27 -21.42
CA VAL A 29 17.44 -14.47 -22.24
C VAL A 29 16.45 -14.21 -23.38
N ALA A 30 15.32 -13.57 -23.11
CA ALA A 30 14.33 -13.24 -24.13
C ALA A 30 14.87 -12.22 -25.17
N ALA A 31 15.65 -11.24 -24.71
CA ALA A 31 16.21 -10.18 -25.54
C ALA A 31 17.20 -10.69 -26.60
N GLN A 32 17.87 -11.83 -26.36
CA GLN A 32 18.80 -12.44 -27.32
C GLN A 32 18.12 -12.83 -28.64
N SER A 33 16.85 -13.27 -28.58
CA SER A 33 16.10 -13.66 -29.78
C SER A 33 15.01 -12.65 -30.15
N ALA A 34 14.59 -11.79 -29.22
CA ALA A 34 13.55 -10.80 -29.44
C ALA A 34 13.86 -9.50 -28.66
N PRO A 35 14.71 -8.61 -29.21
CA PRO A 35 15.16 -7.38 -28.53
C PRO A 35 14.04 -6.46 -28.04
N LYS A 36 12.87 -6.49 -28.69
CA LYS A 36 11.66 -5.76 -28.27
C LYS A 36 11.24 -6.03 -26.83
N PHE A 37 11.59 -7.19 -26.25
CA PHE A 37 11.28 -7.49 -24.86
C PHE A 37 11.93 -6.52 -23.89
N VAL A 38 13.09 -5.93 -24.22
CA VAL A 38 13.74 -4.92 -23.37
C VAL A 38 12.80 -3.74 -23.11
N GLY A 39 12.18 -3.19 -24.17
CA GLY A 39 11.23 -2.09 -24.04
C GLY A 39 9.98 -2.48 -23.24
N LEU A 40 9.45 -3.69 -23.48
CA LEU A 40 8.30 -4.22 -22.73
C LEU A 40 8.62 -4.48 -21.26
N GLY A 41 9.84 -4.95 -20.96
CA GLY A 41 10.32 -5.19 -19.60
C GLY A 41 10.52 -3.90 -18.82
N VAL A 42 11.09 -2.87 -19.46
CA VAL A 42 11.17 -1.52 -18.87
C VAL A 42 9.78 -0.98 -18.60
N LEU A 43 8.86 -1.09 -19.57
CA LEU A 43 7.48 -0.66 -19.40
C LEU A 43 6.80 -1.39 -18.23
N ALA A 44 6.87 -2.72 -18.19
CA ALA A 44 6.30 -3.52 -17.10
C ALA A 44 6.88 -3.13 -15.73
N TYR A 45 8.19 -2.91 -15.64
CA TYR A 45 8.83 -2.44 -14.41
C TYR A 45 8.32 -1.06 -13.99
N THR A 46 8.23 -0.11 -14.92
CA THR A 46 7.73 1.24 -14.63
C THR A 46 6.26 1.26 -14.25
N LEU A 47 5.45 0.38 -14.83
CA LEU A 47 4.05 0.20 -14.41
C LEU A 47 3.97 -0.39 -13.00
N GLY A 48 4.86 -1.31 -12.63
CA GLY A 48 4.96 -1.82 -11.26
C GLY A 48 5.31 -0.73 -10.25
N LEU A 49 6.30 0.10 -10.58
CA LEU A 49 6.67 1.27 -9.78
C LEU A 49 5.51 2.26 -9.64
N ARG A 50 4.80 2.54 -10.74
CA ARG A 50 3.63 3.42 -10.77
C ARG A 50 2.50 2.85 -9.89
N HIS A 51 2.18 1.57 -10.05
CA HIS A 51 1.01 0.99 -9.40
C HIS A 51 1.17 0.93 -7.88
N ALA A 52 2.40 0.74 -7.36
CA ALA A 52 2.67 0.87 -5.94
C ALA A 52 2.31 2.25 -5.34
N PHE A 53 2.18 3.28 -6.19
CA PHE A 53 1.76 4.61 -5.78
C PHE A 53 0.25 4.81 -5.79
N ASP A 54 -0.53 3.79 -6.14
CA ASP A 54 -1.96 3.88 -6.07
C ASP A 54 -2.41 4.05 -4.62
N ALA A 55 -3.47 4.86 -4.48
CA ALA A 55 -3.84 5.42 -3.20
C ALA A 55 -4.33 4.32 -2.22
N ASP A 56 -4.89 3.25 -2.77
CA ASP A 56 -5.38 2.07 -2.08
C ASP A 56 -4.23 1.22 -1.49
N HIS A 57 -3.14 1.03 -2.23
CA HIS A 57 -1.90 0.36 -1.78
C HIS A 57 -1.27 1.12 -0.60
N ILE A 58 -0.99 2.41 -0.79
CA ILE A 58 -0.42 3.28 0.24
C ILE A 58 -1.30 3.24 1.48
N SER A 59 -2.61 3.43 1.31
CA SER A 59 -3.56 3.43 2.42
C SER A 59 -3.59 2.10 3.17
N ALA A 60 -3.62 0.96 2.47
CA ALA A 60 -3.67 -0.36 3.08
C ALA A 60 -2.39 -0.69 3.88
N ILE A 61 -1.22 -0.41 3.30
CA ILE A 61 0.09 -0.64 3.92
C ILE A 61 0.24 0.25 5.16
N ASP A 62 0.03 1.55 5.02
CA ASP A 62 0.22 2.53 6.07
C ASP A 62 -0.62 2.26 7.31
N ASN A 63 -1.91 1.99 7.10
CA ASN A 63 -2.84 1.74 8.18
C ASN A 63 -2.52 0.41 8.88
N THR A 64 -2.08 -0.60 8.13
CA THR A 64 -1.70 -1.90 8.69
C THR A 64 -0.42 -1.80 9.52
N VAL A 65 0.61 -1.10 9.02
CA VAL A 65 1.84 -0.84 9.78
C VAL A 65 1.50 -0.17 11.11
N ARG A 66 0.67 0.88 11.11
CA ARG A 66 0.24 1.57 12.35
C ARG A 66 -0.49 0.65 13.31
N ARG A 67 -1.43 -0.13 12.80
CA ARG A 67 -2.23 -1.06 13.61
C ARG A 67 -1.32 -2.07 14.32
N LEU A 68 -0.41 -2.71 13.59
CA LEU A 68 0.51 -3.69 14.14
C LEU A 68 1.48 -3.05 15.17
N LEU A 69 2.02 -1.87 14.87
CA LEU A 69 2.87 -1.13 15.81
C LEU A 69 2.11 -0.73 17.09
N ASN A 70 0.83 -0.34 16.99
CA ASN A 70 -0.02 -0.05 18.15
C ASN A 70 -0.34 -1.30 18.99
N GLN A 71 -0.31 -2.48 18.37
CA GLN A 71 -0.47 -3.77 19.04
C GLN A 71 0.85 -4.33 19.58
N ASN A 72 1.98 -3.63 19.40
CA ASN A 72 3.34 -4.10 19.67
C ASN A 72 3.75 -5.34 18.86
N GLU A 73 3.16 -5.52 17.69
CA GLU A 73 3.44 -6.62 16.76
C GLU A 73 4.50 -6.27 15.71
N SER A 74 4.99 -7.29 15.01
CA SER A 74 5.87 -7.12 13.84
C SER A 74 5.12 -6.44 12.70
N ALA A 75 5.75 -5.42 12.11
CA ALA A 75 5.24 -4.74 10.92
C ALA A 75 6.33 -4.63 9.82
N TYR A 76 7.39 -5.45 9.90
CA TYR A 76 8.57 -5.31 9.04
C TYR A 76 8.34 -5.75 7.60
N GLY A 77 7.42 -6.71 7.37
CA GLY A 77 7.15 -7.28 6.05
C GLY A 77 5.86 -6.81 5.39
N VAL A 78 5.14 -5.83 5.95
CA VAL A 78 3.76 -5.49 5.52
C VAL A 78 3.67 -5.19 4.03
N GLY A 79 4.48 -4.25 3.52
CA GLY A 79 4.47 -3.90 2.09
C GLY A 79 4.99 -5.01 1.18
N TRP A 80 5.97 -5.78 1.65
CA TRP A 80 6.51 -6.91 0.88
C TRP A 80 5.45 -8.01 0.67
N TYR A 81 4.75 -8.41 1.75
CA TYR A 81 3.71 -9.44 1.65
C TYR A 81 2.53 -8.96 0.82
N PHE A 82 2.12 -7.70 0.98
CA PHE A 82 1.05 -7.10 0.19
C PHE A 82 1.33 -7.14 -1.32
N SER A 83 2.46 -6.59 -1.76
CA SER A 83 2.85 -6.58 -3.18
C SER A 83 3.02 -7.99 -3.77
N ILE A 84 3.56 -8.95 -3.01
CA ILE A 84 3.68 -10.35 -3.47
C ILE A 84 2.30 -10.98 -3.64
N GLY A 85 1.38 -10.75 -2.69
CA GLY A 85 -0.01 -11.18 -2.81
C GLY A 85 -0.68 -10.67 -4.08
N HIS A 86 -0.58 -9.36 -4.31
CA HIS A 86 -1.12 -8.70 -5.50
C HIS A 86 -0.50 -9.27 -6.78
N SER A 87 0.83 -9.37 -6.80
CA SER A 87 1.59 -9.85 -7.95
C SER A 87 1.31 -11.32 -8.28
N THR A 88 0.89 -12.14 -7.32
CA THR A 88 0.43 -13.51 -7.59
C THR A 88 -0.76 -13.51 -8.56
N VAL A 89 -1.73 -12.60 -8.39
CA VAL A 89 -2.88 -12.52 -9.30
C VAL A 89 -2.46 -12.10 -10.70
N VAL A 90 -1.61 -11.08 -10.79
CA VAL A 90 -1.03 -10.62 -12.07
C VAL A 90 -0.30 -11.76 -12.79
N PHE A 91 0.53 -12.52 -12.08
CA PHE A 91 1.24 -13.66 -12.64
C PHE A 91 0.29 -14.76 -13.12
N LEU A 92 -0.71 -15.11 -12.31
CA LEU A 92 -1.73 -16.10 -12.67
C LEU A 92 -2.53 -15.66 -13.89
N MET A 93 -2.81 -14.37 -14.05
CA MET A 93 -3.52 -13.83 -15.21
C MET A 93 -2.73 -14.05 -16.50
N ILE A 94 -1.45 -13.72 -16.48
CA ILE A 94 -0.56 -13.90 -17.64
C ILE A 94 -0.39 -15.38 -17.96
N LEU A 95 -0.29 -16.24 -16.94
CA LEU A 95 -0.27 -17.68 -17.12
C LEU A 95 -1.56 -18.18 -17.78
N ALA A 96 -2.72 -17.71 -17.30
CA ALA A 96 -4.02 -18.07 -17.85
C ALA A 96 -4.13 -17.64 -19.32
N VAL A 97 -3.74 -16.41 -19.66
CA VAL A 97 -3.74 -15.88 -21.03
C VAL A 97 -2.84 -16.70 -21.95
N ARG A 98 -1.64 -17.05 -21.49
CA ARG A 98 -0.69 -17.87 -22.24
C ARG A 98 -1.26 -19.25 -22.56
N VAL A 99 -1.86 -19.92 -21.57
CA VAL A 99 -2.48 -21.25 -21.75
C VAL A 99 -3.74 -21.17 -22.61
N SER A 100 -4.42 -20.02 -22.62
CA SER A 100 -5.73 -19.81 -23.25
C SER A 100 -5.69 -19.37 -24.72
N LEU A 101 -4.53 -19.40 -25.38
CA LEU A 101 -4.39 -19.07 -26.81
C LEU A 101 -5.10 -20.12 -27.69
N GLY A 102 -6.44 -20.04 -27.75
CA GLY A 102 -7.29 -20.85 -28.62
C GLY A 102 -8.73 -21.00 -28.12
N TRP A 103 -8.97 -21.20 -26.82
CA TRP A 103 -10.29 -21.63 -26.30
C TRP A 103 -10.93 -20.69 -25.27
N ALA A 104 -10.20 -19.70 -24.73
CA ALA A 104 -10.64 -19.00 -23.51
C ALA A 104 -10.62 -17.46 -23.56
N ARG A 105 -10.52 -16.82 -24.73
CA ARG A 105 -10.60 -15.34 -24.82
C ARG A 105 -11.91 -14.80 -24.22
N GLU A 106 -13.07 -15.37 -24.55
CA GLU A 106 -14.36 -14.92 -23.99
C GLU A 106 -14.50 -15.17 -22.49
N LYS A 107 -13.99 -16.31 -22.00
CA LYS A 107 -14.02 -16.65 -20.56
C LYS A 107 -13.07 -15.79 -19.75
N LEU A 108 -11.92 -15.41 -20.31
CA LEU A 108 -11.01 -14.45 -19.70
C LEU A 108 -11.67 -13.07 -19.60
N THR A 109 -12.38 -12.59 -20.63
CA THR A 109 -13.11 -11.32 -20.55
C THR A 109 -14.18 -11.34 -19.45
N MET A 110 -14.91 -12.46 -19.30
CA MET A 110 -15.89 -12.63 -18.23
C MET A 110 -15.26 -12.72 -16.83
N LEU A 111 -14.14 -13.45 -16.69
CA LEU A 111 -13.39 -13.52 -15.44
C LEU A 111 -12.78 -12.17 -15.05
N ASN A 112 -12.34 -11.38 -16.02
CA ASN A 112 -11.85 -10.01 -15.80
C ASN A 112 -12.97 -9.10 -15.29
N ALA A 113 -14.15 -9.17 -15.89
CA ALA A 113 -15.29 -8.36 -15.47
C ALA A 113 -15.78 -8.72 -14.06
N ILE A 114 -15.95 -10.01 -13.77
CA ILE A 114 -16.45 -10.49 -12.46
C ILE A 114 -15.38 -10.31 -11.38
N GLY A 115 -14.14 -10.70 -11.68
CA GLY A 115 -13.01 -10.55 -10.75
C GLY A 115 -12.75 -9.09 -10.42
N GLY A 116 -12.82 -8.20 -11.40
CA GLY A 116 -12.62 -6.76 -11.20
C GLY A 116 -13.67 -6.19 -10.27
N GLN A 117 -14.95 -6.53 -10.47
CA GLN A 117 -16.01 -6.11 -9.58
C GLN A 117 -15.82 -6.63 -8.15
N ILE A 118 -15.46 -7.89 -7.99
CA ILE A 118 -15.19 -8.47 -6.66
C ILE A 118 -13.99 -7.77 -6.01
N GLY A 119 -12.92 -7.53 -6.76
CA GLY A 119 -11.71 -6.83 -6.30
C GLY A 119 -12.05 -5.43 -5.80
N THR A 120 -12.76 -4.61 -6.58
CA THR A 120 -13.16 -3.26 -6.20
C THR A 120 -14.10 -3.25 -4.98
N VAL A 121 -15.09 -4.16 -4.92
CA VAL A 121 -15.98 -4.25 -3.75
C VAL A 121 -15.19 -4.61 -2.51
N VAL A 122 -14.34 -5.63 -2.57
CA VAL A 122 -13.62 -6.11 -1.40
C VAL A 122 -12.53 -5.11 -0.97
N SER A 123 -11.81 -4.49 -1.91
CA SER A 123 -10.85 -3.39 -1.65
C SER A 123 -11.55 -2.21 -0.98
N GLY A 124 -12.63 -1.70 -1.59
CA GLY A 124 -13.36 -0.55 -1.08
C GLY A 124 -13.93 -0.82 0.32
N VAL A 125 -14.54 -1.98 0.55
CA VAL A 125 -15.01 -2.40 1.88
C VAL A 125 -13.84 -2.52 2.87
N PHE A 126 -12.71 -3.10 2.46
CA PHE A 126 -11.52 -3.20 3.31
C PHE A 126 -10.99 -1.82 3.70
N LEU A 127 -10.91 -0.87 2.76
CA LEU A 127 -10.50 0.51 3.02
C LEU A 127 -11.46 1.21 3.98
N LEU A 128 -12.77 1.00 3.84
CA LEU A 128 -13.76 1.53 4.80
C LEU A 128 -13.58 0.94 6.20
N ILE A 129 -13.30 -0.36 6.31
CA ILE A 129 -13.01 -1.03 7.58
C ILE A 129 -11.77 -0.44 8.23
N ILE A 130 -10.72 -0.23 7.45
CA ILE A 130 -9.47 0.37 7.88
C ILE A 130 -9.67 1.84 8.28
N ALA A 131 -10.46 2.61 7.53
CA ALA A 131 -10.80 3.99 7.85
C ALA A 131 -11.50 4.09 9.21
N LEU A 132 -12.53 3.27 9.41
CA LEU A 132 -13.27 3.17 10.67
C LEU A 132 -12.35 2.74 11.82
N SER A 133 -11.40 1.85 11.54
CA SER A 133 -10.37 1.44 12.49
C SER A 133 -9.49 2.61 12.93
N SER A 134 -9.04 3.41 11.96
CA SER A 134 -8.21 4.58 12.20
C SER A 134 -8.97 5.69 12.94
N PHE A 135 -10.26 5.88 12.68
CA PHE A 135 -11.10 6.80 13.47
C PHE A 135 -11.23 6.37 14.95
N VAL A 136 -11.36 5.06 15.23
CA VAL A 136 -11.38 4.55 16.61
C VAL A 136 -10.05 4.82 17.32
N ILE A 137 -8.92 4.57 16.65
CA ILE A 137 -7.58 4.86 17.20
C ILE A 137 -7.41 6.36 17.43
N LEU A 138 -7.81 7.18 16.47
CA LEU A 138 -7.76 8.65 16.56
C LEU A 138 -8.58 9.15 17.75
N GLY A 139 -9.79 8.62 17.96
CA GLY A 139 -10.62 8.93 19.12
C GLY A 139 -9.94 8.61 20.45
N LYS A 140 -9.23 7.47 20.54
CA LYS A 140 -8.43 7.12 21.74
C LYS A 140 -7.27 8.09 21.95
N LEU A 141 -6.52 8.42 20.89
CA LEU A 141 -5.40 9.36 20.97
C LEU A 141 -5.85 10.77 21.38
N LEU A 142 -6.97 11.26 20.83
CA LEU A 142 -7.53 12.55 21.20
C LEU A 142 -8.02 12.58 22.66
N ARG A 143 -8.63 11.49 23.15
CA ARG A 143 -9.01 11.35 24.57
C ARG A 143 -7.79 11.35 25.48
N MET A 144 -6.75 10.56 25.14
CA MET A 144 -5.49 10.55 25.90
C MET A 144 -4.85 11.93 25.93
N ARG A 145 -4.85 12.66 24.81
CA ARG A 145 -4.36 14.05 24.76
C ARG A 145 -5.15 14.98 25.68
N ARG A 146 -6.49 14.89 25.68
CA ARG A 146 -7.36 15.67 26.58
C ARG A 146 -7.08 15.33 28.04
N GLN A 147 -6.94 14.05 28.39
CA GLN A 147 -6.61 13.60 29.76
C GLN A 147 -5.21 14.03 30.21
N SER A 148 -4.20 13.98 29.34
CA SER A 148 -2.86 14.49 29.66
C SER A 148 -2.81 16.02 29.79
N GLN A 149 -3.77 16.74 29.22
CA GLN A 149 -3.95 18.18 29.42
C GLN A 149 -4.82 18.49 30.65
N ALA A 150 -5.72 17.58 31.05
CA ALA A 150 -6.60 17.68 32.21
C ALA A 150 -5.97 17.14 33.51
N ALA A 151 -4.76 16.56 33.46
CA ALA A 151 -4.01 16.15 34.65
C ALA A 151 -3.49 17.31 35.53
N THR A 152 -4.05 18.51 35.34
CA THR A 152 -3.96 19.63 36.29
C THR A 152 -5.23 19.80 37.13
N ASP A 153 -6.39 19.20 36.79
CA ASP A 153 -7.59 19.29 37.65
C ASP A 153 -8.49 18.04 37.57
N GLN A 154 -8.42 17.27 38.67
CA GLN A 154 -9.44 16.43 39.33
C GLN A 154 -10.09 15.19 38.65
N PRO A 155 -10.57 14.23 39.50
CA PRO A 155 -10.67 12.81 39.19
C PRO A 155 -12.13 12.34 39.07
N GLU A 156 -12.80 12.67 37.96
CA GLU A 156 -14.23 12.31 37.81
C GLU A 156 -14.58 11.65 36.47
N LEU A 157 -13.59 11.05 35.81
CA LEU A 157 -13.78 10.45 34.47
C LEU A 157 -13.70 8.91 34.46
N GLU A 158 -13.53 8.28 35.61
CA GLU A 158 -13.46 6.82 35.72
C GLU A 158 -14.82 6.13 35.43
N ASN A 159 -15.93 6.86 35.58
CA ASN A 159 -17.27 6.35 35.26
C ASN A 159 -17.67 6.42 33.77
N LEU A 160 -16.87 7.08 32.92
CA LEU A 160 -17.08 7.04 31.45
C LEU A 160 -16.24 5.94 30.77
N LEU A 161 -15.49 5.15 31.55
CA LEU A 161 -14.62 4.07 31.07
C LEU A 161 -15.35 2.75 30.74
N MET A 162 -16.67 2.67 30.94
CA MET A 162 -17.42 1.41 30.72
C MET A 162 -18.38 1.39 29.53
N SER A 163 -18.46 2.45 28.71
CA SER A 163 -19.19 2.36 27.44
C SER A 163 -18.25 1.93 26.30
N ARG A 164 -17.84 0.65 26.33
CA ARG A 164 -17.46 -0.05 25.09
C ARG A 164 -18.69 -0.06 24.18
N GLY A 165 -18.86 1.00 23.40
CA GLY A 165 -20.04 1.18 22.55
C GLY A 165 -20.30 -0.03 21.67
N VAL A 166 -21.57 -0.25 21.34
CA VAL A 166 -22.06 -1.34 20.47
C VAL A 166 -21.23 -1.41 19.17
N LEU A 167 -20.85 -0.26 18.61
CA LEU A 167 -19.97 -0.15 17.45
C LEU A 167 -18.59 -0.82 17.66
N ALA A 168 -17.95 -0.58 18.82
CA ALA A 168 -16.65 -1.17 19.14
C ALA A 168 -16.72 -2.69 19.36
N ARG A 169 -17.90 -3.22 19.74
CA ARG A 169 -18.15 -4.65 19.94
C ARG A 169 -18.50 -5.36 18.62
N ILE A 170 -19.26 -4.70 17.73
CA ILE A 170 -19.58 -5.18 16.38
C ILE A 170 -18.35 -5.20 15.48
N LEU A 171 -17.48 -4.21 15.61
CA LEU A 171 -16.25 -4.11 14.81
C LEU A 171 -15.07 -4.89 15.41
N ALA A 172 -15.14 -5.28 16.70
CA ALA A 172 -14.09 -6.05 17.39
C ALA A 172 -13.62 -7.33 16.66
N PRO A 173 -14.49 -8.11 15.99
CA PRO A 173 -14.07 -9.24 15.18
C PRO A 173 -13.22 -8.79 13.99
N LEU A 174 -13.63 -7.76 13.25
CA LEU A 174 -12.88 -7.15 12.14
C LEU A 174 -11.49 -6.64 12.58
N PHE A 175 -11.40 -6.10 13.80
CA PHE A 175 -10.15 -5.68 14.44
C PHE A 175 -9.23 -6.82 14.90
N LYS A 176 -9.65 -8.09 14.80
CA LYS A 176 -8.84 -9.26 15.16
C LYS A 176 -8.17 -9.95 13.98
N TRP A 177 -8.47 -9.55 12.74
CA TRP A 177 -8.05 -10.32 11.56
C TRP A 177 -6.56 -10.16 11.23
N ILE A 178 -6.05 -8.93 11.24
CA ILE A 178 -4.61 -8.66 11.02
C ILE A 178 -3.91 -8.54 12.37
N ARG A 179 -3.12 -9.56 12.68
CA ARG A 179 -2.24 -9.72 13.86
C ARG A 179 -0.78 -9.89 13.47
N HIS A 180 -0.50 -10.28 12.24
CA HIS A 180 0.84 -10.49 11.73
C HIS A 180 0.99 -9.83 10.35
N ASP A 181 2.21 -9.41 10.02
CA ASP A 181 2.57 -8.80 8.74
C ASP A 181 2.32 -9.73 7.54
N TRP A 182 2.54 -11.05 7.67
CA TRP A 182 2.33 -12.02 6.59
C TRP A 182 0.89 -12.10 6.06
N GLN A 183 -0.10 -11.73 6.89
CA GLN A 183 -1.51 -11.77 6.49
C GLN A 183 -1.82 -10.76 5.38
N MET A 184 -0.95 -9.77 5.18
CA MET A 184 -1.06 -8.82 4.08
C MET A 184 -0.89 -9.48 2.71
N TYR A 185 -0.33 -10.69 2.63
CA TYR A 185 -0.35 -11.50 1.40
C TYR A 185 -1.78 -11.73 0.90
N PHE A 186 -2.71 -12.11 1.77
CA PHE A 186 -4.09 -12.36 1.35
C PHE A 186 -4.83 -11.08 1.00
N ILE A 187 -4.55 -10.00 1.72
CA ILE A 187 -5.13 -8.68 1.40
C ILE A 187 -4.63 -8.23 0.03
N GLY A 188 -3.32 -8.29 -0.21
CA GLY A 188 -2.71 -7.99 -1.50
C GLY A 188 -3.27 -8.85 -2.62
N PHE A 189 -3.44 -10.16 -2.39
CA PHE A 189 -4.07 -11.05 -3.37
C PHE A 189 -5.48 -10.60 -3.75
N VAL A 190 -6.30 -10.20 -2.78
CA VAL A 190 -7.64 -9.71 -3.05
C VAL A 190 -7.62 -8.36 -3.76
N PHE A 191 -6.69 -7.47 -3.41
CA PHE A 191 -6.47 -6.20 -4.11
C PHE A 191 -6.04 -6.43 -5.56
N GLY A 192 -5.20 -7.44 -5.81
CA GLY A 192 -4.79 -7.84 -7.16
C GLY A 192 -5.92 -8.39 -8.03
N LEU A 193 -7.07 -8.74 -7.45
CA LEU A 193 -8.29 -9.03 -8.22
C LEU A 193 -8.94 -7.76 -8.78
N GLY A 194 -8.59 -6.56 -8.29
CA GLY A 194 -8.92 -5.28 -8.92
C GLY A 194 -8.21 -5.19 -10.26
N PHE A 195 -8.96 -5.25 -11.35
CA PHE A 195 -8.44 -5.77 -12.63
C PHE A 195 -7.71 -4.76 -13.52
N ASP A 196 -7.69 -3.47 -13.20
CA ASP A 196 -7.16 -2.44 -14.12
C ASP A 196 -5.68 -2.71 -14.44
N THR A 197 -4.87 -3.04 -13.42
CA THR A 197 -3.44 -3.30 -13.59
C THR A 197 -3.14 -4.67 -14.17
N ALA A 198 -3.87 -5.71 -13.75
CA ALA A 198 -3.74 -7.04 -14.33
C ALA A 198 -4.08 -7.02 -15.83
N THR A 199 -5.03 -6.17 -16.25
CA THR A 199 -5.41 -5.96 -17.64
C THR A 199 -4.31 -5.23 -18.42
N GLU A 200 -3.75 -4.14 -17.90
CA GLU A 200 -2.65 -3.41 -18.56
C GLU A 200 -1.46 -4.31 -18.88
N ILE A 201 -0.99 -5.07 -17.88
CA ILE A 201 0.18 -5.95 -18.04
C ILE A 201 -0.17 -7.13 -18.95
N THR A 202 -1.39 -7.66 -18.86
CA THR A 202 -1.88 -8.70 -19.75
C THR A 202 -1.92 -8.24 -21.21
N VAL A 203 -2.35 -7.00 -21.48
CA VAL A 203 -2.36 -6.43 -22.84
C VAL A 203 -0.94 -6.26 -23.38
N ILE A 204 0.00 -5.82 -22.55
CA ILE A 204 1.43 -5.72 -22.91
C ILE A 204 2.00 -7.11 -23.20
N ALA A 205 1.71 -8.10 -22.35
CA ALA A 205 2.15 -9.47 -22.54
C ALA A 205 1.52 -10.10 -23.80
N LEU A 206 0.25 -9.85 -24.08
CA LEU A 206 -0.44 -10.35 -25.27
C LEU A 206 0.14 -9.73 -26.54
N SER A 207 0.45 -8.43 -26.53
CA SER A 207 1.13 -7.73 -27.63
C SER A 207 2.54 -8.29 -27.89
N ALA A 208 3.20 -8.78 -26.83
CA ALA A 208 4.49 -9.46 -26.94
C ALA A 208 4.36 -10.86 -27.58
N VAL A 209 3.32 -11.61 -27.19
CA VAL A 209 3.02 -12.98 -27.63
C VAL A 209 2.63 -13.03 -29.11
N THR A 210 1.75 -12.14 -29.56
CA THR A 210 1.21 -12.15 -30.93
C THR A 210 2.27 -11.84 -31.99
N ALA A 211 3.42 -11.29 -31.59
CA ALA A 211 4.46 -10.85 -32.50
C ALA A 211 5.66 -11.81 -32.63
N SER A 212 5.75 -12.94 -31.89
CA SER A 212 6.83 -13.95 -32.06
C SER A 212 6.48 -15.33 -31.46
N GLN A 213 6.58 -16.42 -32.25
CA GLN A 213 6.25 -17.79 -31.84
C GLN A 213 7.49 -18.66 -31.46
N THR A 214 8.48 -18.13 -30.72
CA THR A 214 9.69 -18.90 -30.34
C THR A 214 9.77 -19.16 -28.84
N THR A 215 10.58 -20.15 -28.42
CA THR A 215 10.83 -20.48 -27.02
C THR A 215 11.41 -19.29 -26.23
N ALA A 216 12.11 -18.37 -26.89
CA ALA A 216 12.59 -17.12 -26.29
C ALA A 216 11.44 -16.17 -25.91
N THR A 217 10.31 -16.21 -26.62
CA THR A 217 9.07 -15.53 -26.22
C THR A 217 8.57 -16.04 -24.87
N ALA A 218 8.83 -17.30 -24.52
CA ALA A 218 8.36 -17.89 -23.27
C ALA A 218 8.99 -17.23 -22.04
N CYS A 219 10.30 -17.03 -22.05
CA CYS A 219 11.03 -16.34 -20.99
C CYS A 219 10.60 -14.89 -20.89
N GLY A 220 10.39 -14.22 -22.04
CA GLY A 220 9.93 -12.84 -22.10
C GLY A 220 8.55 -12.65 -21.47
N ILE A 221 7.59 -13.55 -21.76
CA ILE A 221 6.24 -13.51 -21.18
C ILE A 221 6.27 -13.55 -19.66
N PHE A 222 7.13 -14.39 -19.05
CA PHE A 222 7.24 -14.49 -17.59
C PHE A 222 8.14 -13.40 -16.99
N ALA A 223 9.07 -12.83 -17.75
CA ALA A 223 9.87 -11.69 -17.30
C ALA A 223 8.98 -10.48 -16.98
N LEU A 224 7.94 -10.23 -17.78
CA LEU A 224 7.04 -9.07 -17.60
C LEU A 224 6.33 -9.02 -16.23
N PRO A 225 5.56 -10.03 -15.77
CA PRO A 225 4.93 -10.00 -14.46
C PRO A 225 5.96 -9.97 -13.33
N ILE A 226 7.12 -10.60 -13.50
CA ILE A 226 8.17 -10.63 -12.47
C ILE A 226 8.82 -9.25 -12.33
N LEU A 227 9.08 -8.54 -13.43
CA LEU A 227 9.59 -7.18 -13.42
C LEU A 227 8.55 -6.19 -12.88
N PHE A 228 7.29 -6.36 -13.25
CA PHE A 228 6.20 -5.60 -12.64
C PHE A 228 6.15 -5.81 -11.11
N ALA A 229 6.17 -7.08 -10.69
CA ALA A 229 6.18 -7.44 -9.28
C ALA A 229 7.40 -6.89 -8.55
N SER A 230 8.58 -6.90 -9.18
CA SER A 230 9.80 -6.41 -8.56
C SER A 230 9.78 -4.89 -8.36
N GLY A 231 9.25 -4.14 -9.33
CA GLY A 231 9.05 -2.69 -9.22
C GLY A 231 8.09 -2.35 -8.09
N MET A 232 6.90 -2.95 -8.08
CA MET A 232 5.92 -2.72 -7.01
C MET A 232 6.46 -3.12 -5.64
N ASN A 233 7.05 -4.31 -5.54
CA ASN A 233 7.55 -4.84 -4.27
C ASN A 233 8.65 -3.97 -3.66
N LEU A 234 9.48 -3.34 -4.48
CA LEU A 234 10.45 -2.35 -4.02
C LEU A 234 9.76 -1.17 -3.36
N MET A 235 8.80 -0.55 -4.04
CA MET A 235 8.14 0.67 -3.58
C MET A 235 7.27 0.41 -2.36
N ASP A 236 6.48 -0.66 -2.34
CA ASP A 236 5.65 -1.04 -1.19
C ASP A 236 6.52 -1.39 0.04
N THR A 237 7.68 -2.05 -0.17
CA THR A 237 8.63 -2.34 0.91
C THR A 237 9.28 -1.07 1.44
N VAL A 238 9.61 -0.11 0.54
CA VAL A 238 10.13 1.21 0.91
C VAL A 238 9.07 1.98 1.70
N ASP A 239 7.83 2.04 1.25
CA ASP A 239 6.71 2.70 1.93
C ASP A 239 6.53 2.15 3.35
N SER A 240 6.41 0.84 3.49
CA SER A 240 6.32 0.18 4.79
C SER A 240 7.53 0.49 5.68
N THR A 241 8.74 0.56 5.13
CA THR A 241 9.97 0.90 5.87
C THR A 241 10.00 2.36 6.28
N MET A 242 9.59 3.28 5.41
CA MET A 242 9.47 4.70 5.69
C MET A 242 8.46 4.93 6.81
N MET A 243 7.34 4.23 6.78
CA MET A 243 6.33 4.33 7.82
C MET A 243 6.83 3.80 9.17
N LEU A 244 7.60 2.71 9.18
CA LEU A 244 8.30 2.23 10.36
C LEU A 244 9.28 3.29 10.92
N CYS A 245 10.09 3.92 10.06
CA CYS A 245 11.00 5.01 10.43
C CYS A 245 10.23 6.19 11.04
N ALA A 246 9.17 6.64 10.37
CA ALA A 246 8.30 7.73 10.81
C ALA A 246 7.76 7.49 12.21
N TYR A 247 7.25 6.27 12.42
CA TYR A 247 6.73 5.87 13.72
C TYR A 247 7.85 5.92 14.76
N SER A 248 9.03 5.36 14.46
CA SER A 248 10.18 5.30 15.37
C SER A 248 10.79 6.67 15.73
N TRP A 249 10.79 7.64 14.80
CA TRP A 249 11.32 8.99 15.02
C TRP A 249 10.42 9.83 15.92
N ALA A 250 9.12 9.58 15.91
CA ALA A 250 8.17 10.27 16.78
C ALA A 250 8.38 10.02 18.29
N PHE A 251 9.31 9.12 18.69
CA PHE A 251 9.54 8.71 20.08
C PHE A 251 10.51 9.58 20.89
N ASP A 252 11.07 10.67 20.35
CA ASP A 252 12.01 11.54 21.11
C ASP A 252 11.32 12.44 22.17
N THR A 253 10.01 12.65 22.13
CA THR A 253 9.29 13.40 23.18
C THR A 253 7.81 13.01 23.22
N PRO A 254 7.23 12.64 24.39
CA PRO A 254 5.84 12.13 24.47
C PRO A 254 4.78 13.04 23.84
N GLY A 255 4.93 14.36 23.99
CA GLY A 255 4.01 15.35 23.40
C GLY A 255 4.08 15.45 21.87
N LYS A 256 5.28 15.30 21.27
CA LYS A 256 5.44 15.28 19.80
C LYS A 256 4.91 13.99 19.22
N LYS A 257 5.13 12.87 19.91
CA LYS A 257 4.59 11.55 19.56
C LYS A 257 3.08 11.58 19.42
N MET A 258 2.39 12.12 20.43
CA MET A 258 0.92 12.21 20.43
C MET A 258 0.42 13.06 19.27
N ARG A 259 1.03 14.23 19.02
CA ARG A 259 0.64 15.11 17.90
C ARG A 259 0.87 14.45 16.54
N TYR A 260 2.02 13.81 16.34
CA TYR A 260 2.34 13.09 15.12
C TYR A 260 1.36 11.95 14.86
N ASN A 261 1.12 11.11 15.87
CA ASN A 261 0.16 10.00 15.75
C ASN A 261 -1.25 10.49 15.45
N ILE A 262 -1.70 11.60 16.05
CA ILE A 262 -2.99 12.21 15.73
C ILE A 262 -3.03 12.68 14.27
N VAL A 263 -2.06 13.49 13.84
CA VAL A 263 -2.03 14.05 12.47
C VAL A 263 -1.99 12.93 11.43
N MET A 264 -1.07 11.98 11.59
CA MET A 264 -0.92 10.89 10.63
C MET A 264 -2.14 9.99 10.62
N THR A 265 -2.68 9.60 11.80
CA THR A 265 -3.88 8.76 11.87
C THR A 265 -5.09 9.46 11.25
N SER A 266 -5.22 10.78 11.43
CA SER A 266 -6.26 11.57 10.75
C SER A 266 -6.10 11.55 9.24
N ILE A 267 -4.89 11.80 8.72
CA ILE A 267 -4.62 11.77 7.27
C ILE A 267 -5.01 10.41 6.72
N SER A 268 -4.53 9.31 7.31
CA SER A 268 -4.83 7.98 6.79
C SER A 268 -6.27 7.52 6.99
N ALA A 269 -6.95 7.97 8.04
CA ALA A 269 -8.38 7.71 8.21
C ALA A 269 -9.21 8.41 7.10
N VAL A 270 -8.88 9.68 6.81
CA VAL A 270 -9.56 10.46 5.77
C VAL A 270 -9.24 9.91 4.38
N THR A 271 -7.97 9.60 4.11
CA THR A 271 -7.52 9.01 2.85
C THR A 271 -8.21 7.66 2.61
N ALA A 272 -8.18 6.74 3.59
CA ALA A 272 -8.85 5.44 3.46
C ALA A 272 -10.36 5.56 3.28
N LEU A 273 -11.02 6.47 4.02
CA LEU A 273 -12.45 6.73 3.87
C LEU A 273 -12.78 7.28 2.49
N GLY A 274 -11.99 8.26 2.03
CA GLY A 274 -12.16 8.91 0.75
C GLY A 274 -12.01 7.93 -0.40
N ILE A 275 -10.89 7.21 -0.46
CA ILE A 275 -10.59 6.25 -1.52
C ILE A 275 -11.59 5.09 -1.50
N GLY A 276 -11.82 4.46 -0.33
CA GLY A 276 -12.74 3.33 -0.24
C GLY A 276 -14.18 3.71 -0.57
N SER A 277 -14.61 4.92 -0.21
CA SER A 277 -15.93 5.44 -0.62
C SER A 277 -15.96 5.75 -2.11
N PHE A 278 -14.88 6.30 -2.68
CA PHE A 278 -14.78 6.62 -4.10
C PHE A 278 -14.82 5.36 -4.98
N GLU A 279 -14.03 4.34 -4.63
CA GLU A 279 -14.01 3.03 -5.31
C GLU A 279 -15.41 2.41 -5.34
N LEU A 280 -16.10 2.38 -4.21
CA LEU A 280 -17.46 1.80 -4.14
C LEU A 280 -18.49 2.66 -4.89
N LEU A 281 -18.37 3.98 -4.85
CA LEU A 281 -19.28 4.89 -5.56
C LEU A 281 -19.12 4.80 -7.08
N GLN A 282 -17.91 4.54 -7.59
CA GLN A 282 -17.68 4.31 -9.02
C GLN A 282 -18.41 3.08 -9.55
N MET A 283 -18.69 2.08 -8.69
CA MET A 283 -19.45 0.90 -9.09
C MET A 283 -20.96 1.17 -9.20
N VAL A 284 -21.46 2.20 -8.52
CA VAL A 284 -22.88 2.56 -8.56
C VAL A 284 -23.10 3.47 -9.76
N HIS A 285 -23.84 2.99 -10.76
CA HIS A 285 -24.29 3.82 -11.88
C HIS A 285 -25.28 4.88 -11.39
N ILE A 286 -24.77 6.05 -11.02
CA ILE A 286 -25.58 7.21 -10.63
C ILE A 286 -25.80 8.09 -11.88
N PRO A 287 -27.01 8.18 -12.45
CA PRO A 287 -27.26 8.90 -13.72
C PRO A 287 -27.12 10.44 -13.64
N SER A 288 -26.80 10.99 -12.46
CA SER A 288 -26.69 12.43 -12.23
C SER A 288 -25.34 12.99 -12.65
N GLY A 289 -25.23 14.32 -12.79
CA GLY A 289 -23.96 14.99 -13.13
C GLY A 289 -22.83 14.68 -12.14
N PHE A 290 -23.16 14.50 -10.86
CA PHE A 290 -22.21 14.10 -9.82
C PHE A 290 -21.71 12.66 -9.99
N GLY A 291 -22.59 11.72 -10.37
CA GLY A 291 -22.21 10.35 -10.66
C GLY A 291 -21.27 10.23 -11.85
N ARG A 292 -21.55 10.98 -12.92
CA ARG A 292 -20.66 11.05 -14.10
C ARG A 292 -19.31 11.67 -13.77
N TRP A 293 -19.27 12.67 -12.88
CA TRP A 293 -18.01 13.24 -12.40
C TRP A 293 -17.19 12.19 -11.65
N ILE A 294 -17.78 11.48 -10.68
CA ILE A 294 -17.11 10.40 -9.93
C ILE A 294 -16.55 9.32 -10.88
N ALA A 295 -17.35 8.89 -11.86
CA ALA A 295 -16.93 7.89 -12.84
C ALA A 295 -15.81 8.38 -13.78
N SER A 296 -15.63 9.69 -13.93
CA SER A 296 -14.61 10.29 -14.80
C SER A 296 -13.26 10.55 -14.13
N VAL A 297 -13.19 10.46 -12.79
CA VAL A 297 -11.93 10.66 -12.07
C VAL A 297 -11.12 9.38 -12.11
N ASP A 298 -9.93 9.49 -12.68
CA ASP A 298 -8.90 8.44 -12.63
C ASP A 298 -8.20 8.48 -11.25
N LEU A 299 -8.37 7.40 -10.49
CA LEU A 299 -7.79 7.21 -9.15
C LEU A 299 -6.25 7.22 -9.18
N GLY A 300 -5.62 6.95 -10.32
CA GLY A 300 -4.16 7.02 -10.46
C GLY A 300 -3.62 8.43 -10.21
N TRP A 301 -4.33 9.49 -10.65
CA TRP A 301 -3.95 10.87 -10.35
C TRP A 301 -4.07 11.22 -8.87
N LEU A 302 -5.05 10.62 -8.18
CA LEU A 302 -5.21 10.77 -6.73
C LEU A 302 -4.03 10.11 -5.98
N GLY A 303 -3.55 8.95 -6.46
CA GLY A 303 -2.34 8.29 -5.97
C GLY A 303 -1.10 9.18 -6.08
N TYR A 304 -0.84 9.74 -7.28
CA TYR A 304 0.27 10.67 -7.48
C TYR A 304 0.18 11.92 -6.59
N ALA A 305 -1.01 12.47 -6.41
CA ALA A 305 -1.22 13.61 -5.51
C ALA A 305 -0.93 13.25 -4.05
N LEU A 306 -1.33 12.05 -3.60
CA LEU A 306 -1.08 11.53 -2.26
C LEU A 306 0.42 11.32 -2.02
N VAL A 307 1.14 10.74 -2.99
CA VAL A 307 2.60 10.59 -2.94
C VAL A 307 3.29 11.93 -2.91
N GLY A 308 2.89 12.88 -3.76
CA GLY A 308 3.41 14.25 -3.75
C GLY A 308 3.21 14.92 -2.40
N PHE A 309 2.04 14.74 -1.79
CA PHE A 309 1.74 15.23 -0.44
C PHE A 309 2.64 14.58 0.62
N PHE A 310 2.80 13.26 0.62
CA PHE A 310 3.69 12.57 1.57
C PHE A 310 5.15 12.93 1.35
N ALA A 311 5.62 12.99 0.10
CA ALA A 311 6.98 13.39 -0.25
C ALA A 311 7.26 14.82 0.21
N ALA A 312 6.33 15.76 -0.02
CA ALA A 312 6.43 17.12 0.48
C ALA A 312 6.44 17.18 2.01
N PHE A 313 5.55 16.44 2.67
CA PHE A 313 5.50 16.33 4.13
C PHE A 313 6.83 15.80 4.69
N TRP A 314 7.38 14.76 4.07
CA TRP A 314 8.67 14.16 4.45
C TRP A 314 9.84 15.09 4.18
N LEU A 315 9.85 15.79 3.04
CA LEU A 315 10.86 16.80 2.74
C LEU A 315 10.85 17.90 3.78
N VAL A 316 9.67 18.41 4.15
CA VAL A 316 9.52 19.43 5.20
C VAL A 316 9.97 18.89 6.56
N ALA A 317 9.58 17.66 6.92
CA ALA A 317 10.00 17.02 8.16
C ALA A 317 11.52 16.84 8.22
N TYR A 318 12.15 16.40 7.11
CA TYR A 318 13.58 16.23 6.98
C TYR A 318 14.32 17.57 7.06
N VAL A 319 13.88 18.59 6.31
CA VAL A 319 14.47 19.93 6.32
C VAL A 319 14.39 20.53 7.73
N HIS A 320 13.23 20.40 8.39
CA HIS A 320 13.05 20.88 9.76
C HIS A 320 13.94 20.13 10.75
N TRP A 321 14.09 18.81 10.61
CA TRP A 321 15.02 18.01 11.41
C TRP A 321 16.48 18.42 11.17
N ALA A 322 16.91 18.55 9.91
CA ALA A 322 18.27 18.93 9.53
C ALA A 322 18.62 20.34 10.02
N TRP A 323 17.67 21.27 9.94
CA TRP A 323 17.84 22.63 10.44
C TRP A 323 17.96 22.67 11.97
N ARG A 324 17.17 21.87 12.68
CA ARG A 324 17.25 21.74 14.14
C ARG A 324 18.53 21.05 14.60
N ALA A 325 18.99 20.03 13.86
CA ALA A 325 20.25 19.34 14.13
C ALA A 325 21.46 20.27 13.93
N ARG A 326 21.41 21.17 12.93
CA ARG A 326 22.42 22.22 12.73
C ARG A 326 22.41 23.25 13.86
N ARG A 327 21.24 23.71 14.33
CA ARG A 327 21.14 24.62 15.49
C ARG A 327 21.72 24.03 16.78
N LEU A 328 21.50 22.75 17.05
CA LEU A 328 22.05 22.08 18.24
C LEU A 328 23.57 21.89 18.16
N LYS A 329 24.14 21.67 16.96
CA LYS A 329 25.59 21.69 16.75
C LYS A 329 26.21 23.08 16.92
N LEU A 330 25.50 24.15 16.54
CA LEU A 330 25.94 25.54 16.74
C LEU A 330 25.85 26.00 18.20
N ALA A 331 24.90 25.47 18.97
CA ALA A 331 24.75 25.79 20.40
C ALA A 331 25.85 25.14 21.29
N GLY A 332 26.53 24.09 20.82
CA GLY A 332 27.67 23.47 21.52
C GLY A 332 29.01 24.20 21.34
N HIS A 333 29.02 25.40 20.76
CA HIS A 333 30.20 26.24 20.55
C HIS A 333 30.09 27.63 21.20
N LEU A 334 29.16 27.81 22.14
CA LEU A 334 28.97 29.09 22.86
C LEU A 334 29.05 28.96 24.38
N ASP A 335 29.83 27.99 24.88
CA ASP A 335 30.30 27.98 26.27
C ASP A 335 31.83 27.99 26.27
N TYR A 336 32.41 29.19 26.24
CA TYR A 336 33.75 29.53 26.75
C TYR A 336 33.70 30.91 27.40
#